data_AF-A0AAD6CRV2-F1
#
_entry.id   AF-A0AAD6CRV2-F1
#
_cell.length_a   1.000
_cell.length_b   1.000
_cell.length_c   1.000
_cell.angle_alpha   90.00
_cell.angle_beta   90.00
_cell.angle_gamma   90.00
#
_symmetry.space_group_name_H-M   'P 1'
#
loop_
_entity.id
_entity.type
_entity.pdbx_description
1 polymer ?
#
loop_
_entity_poly.entity_id
_entity_poly.type
_entity_poly.pdbx_seq_one_letter_code
_entity_poly.pdbx_strand_id
1 'polypeptide(L)'
;MQITTATALVFSLLSSTGLAAPKGPPAYTATIQLANDQSGANANAVIPVDGVKRPVQELWGHTSLAQHGLVFASSAQLTVIEQTTVCTFTEELHHLTASLNAEDTYVTLGKPVVDLCSAYVVCECEGM
;
A
#
# COMPACT_ATOMS: atom_id res chain seq x y z
N MET A 1 -5.87 -41.87 -67.80
CA MET A 1 -6.11 -40.55 -67.18
C MET A 1 -5.27 -40.46 -65.91
N GLN A 2 -4.31 -39.53 -65.88
CA GLN A 2 -3.58 -39.10 -64.69
C GLN A 2 -4.51 -38.28 -63.79
N ILE A 3 -4.31 -38.28 -62.46
CA ILE A 3 -4.14 -37.05 -61.67
C ILE A 3 -3.21 -37.37 -60.49
N THR A 4 -2.09 -36.66 -60.46
CA THR A 4 -1.10 -36.60 -59.38
C THR A 4 -1.51 -35.48 -58.41
N THR A 5 -1.56 -35.71 -57.11
CA THR A 5 -1.69 -34.63 -56.11
C THR A 5 -0.64 -34.82 -55.03
N ALA A 6 0.36 -33.93 -55.05
CA ALA A 6 1.32 -33.71 -53.98
C ALA A 6 0.70 -32.76 -52.95
N THR A 7 0.80 -33.07 -51.65
CA THR A 7 0.42 -32.16 -50.57
C THR A 7 1.61 -31.96 -49.66
N ALA A 8 2.06 -30.71 -49.58
CA ALA A 8 3.29 -30.29 -48.93
C ALA A 8 3.16 -30.24 -47.40
N LEU A 9 4.26 -30.57 -46.73
CA LEU A 9 4.52 -30.39 -45.29
C LEU A 9 4.63 -28.90 -44.96
N VAL A 10 3.98 -28.44 -43.90
CA VAL A 10 4.21 -27.10 -43.33
C VAL A 10 4.53 -27.27 -41.84
N PHE A 11 5.81 -27.07 -41.49
CA PHE A 11 6.29 -27.01 -40.12
C PHE A 11 6.17 -25.58 -39.61
N SER A 12 5.23 -25.32 -38.69
CA SER A 12 5.12 -24.05 -37.98
C SER A 12 6.05 -24.07 -36.76
N LEU A 13 7.20 -23.39 -36.86
CA LEU A 13 8.08 -23.09 -35.73
C LEU A 13 7.53 -21.85 -35.00
N LEU A 14 6.99 -22.04 -33.79
CA LEU A 14 6.58 -20.96 -32.90
C LEU A 14 7.76 -20.56 -32.01
N SER A 15 8.49 -19.53 -32.42
CA SER A 15 9.56 -18.94 -31.60
C SER A 15 8.96 -17.92 -30.63
N SER A 16 8.69 -18.32 -29.39
CA SER A 16 8.28 -17.40 -28.33
C SER A 16 9.52 -16.73 -27.69
N THR A 17 9.83 -15.50 -28.08
CA THR A 17 10.80 -14.68 -27.35
C THR A 17 10.11 -14.01 -26.17
N GLY A 18 10.31 -14.54 -24.96
CA GLY A 18 9.91 -13.88 -23.72
C GLY A 18 10.92 -12.81 -23.36
N LEU A 19 10.58 -11.53 -23.51
CA LEU A 19 11.35 -10.43 -22.93
C LEU A 19 11.05 -10.39 -21.43
N ALA A 20 11.97 -10.90 -20.61
CA ALA A 20 11.97 -10.61 -19.18
C ALA A 20 12.37 -9.14 -19.02
N ALA A 21 11.40 -8.28 -18.71
CA ALA A 21 11.69 -6.90 -18.36
C ALA A 21 12.60 -6.87 -17.11
N PRO A 22 13.56 -5.93 -17.01
CA PRO A 22 14.37 -5.78 -15.81
C PRO A 22 13.45 -5.53 -14.62
N LYS A 23 13.55 -6.40 -13.60
CA LYS A 23 12.94 -6.13 -12.30
C LYS A 23 13.72 -4.97 -11.70
N GLY A 24 13.08 -3.79 -11.58
CA GLY A 24 13.66 -2.66 -10.86
C GLY A 24 14.05 -3.05 -9.43
N PRO A 25 14.84 -2.20 -8.73
CA PRO A 25 15.18 -2.48 -7.34
C PRO A 25 13.92 -2.78 -6.52
N PRO A 26 13.98 -3.68 -5.52
CA PRO A 26 12.83 -4.03 -4.71
C PRO A 26 12.27 -2.74 -4.09
N ALA A 27 11.00 -2.44 -4.37
CA ALA A 27 10.32 -1.34 -3.70
C ALA A 27 10.15 -1.74 -2.23
N TYR A 28 10.83 -1.03 -1.32
CA TYR A 28 10.61 -1.18 0.11
C TYR A 28 9.19 -0.72 0.43
N THR A 29 8.46 -1.51 1.23
CA THR A 29 7.08 -1.21 1.60
C THR A 29 6.87 -1.43 3.09
N ALA A 30 6.15 -0.52 3.73
CA ALA A 30 5.57 -0.73 5.05
C ALA A 30 4.13 -1.24 4.90
N THR A 31 3.68 -2.10 5.80
CA THR A 31 2.25 -2.37 5.94
C THR A 31 1.75 -1.76 7.23
N ILE A 32 0.78 -0.86 7.12
CA ILE A 32 0.14 -0.20 8.26
C ILE A 32 -1.31 -0.66 8.35
N GLN A 33 -1.72 -1.10 9.52
CA GLN A 33 -3.11 -1.30 9.88
C GLN A 33 -3.64 -0.06 10.58
N LEU A 34 -4.78 0.44 10.12
CA LEU A 34 -5.60 1.36 10.90
C LEU A 34 -6.72 0.58 11.59
N ALA A 35 -7.07 0.98 12.81
CA ALA A 35 -8.16 0.38 13.57
C ALA A 35 -9.07 1.46 14.15
N ASN A 36 -10.34 1.11 14.34
CA ASN A 36 -11.37 1.94 14.95
C ASN A 36 -12.01 1.16 16.10
N ASP A 37 -11.59 1.46 17.33
CA ASP A 37 -12.00 0.71 18.52
C ASP A 37 -13.49 0.87 18.87
N GLN A 38 -14.18 1.89 18.34
CA GLN A 38 -15.62 2.07 18.56
C GLN A 38 -16.46 1.15 17.69
N SER A 39 -16.08 0.96 16.43
CA SER A 39 -16.82 0.14 15.46
C SER A 39 -16.26 -1.28 15.32
N GLY A 40 -15.02 -1.51 15.76
CA GLY A 40 -14.26 -2.74 15.52
C GLY A 40 -13.68 -2.87 14.11
N ALA A 41 -13.91 -1.87 13.23
CA ALA A 41 -13.37 -1.86 11.88
C ALA A 41 -11.85 -1.72 11.89
N ASN A 42 -11.17 -2.43 10.99
CA ASN A 42 -9.73 -2.30 10.77
C ASN A 42 -9.39 -2.65 9.32
N ALA A 43 -8.30 -2.09 8.81
CA ALA A 43 -7.82 -2.41 7.47
C ALA A 43 -6.34 -2.08 7.29
N ASN A 44 -5.67 -2.93 6.49
CA ASN A 44 -4.26 -2.77 6.14
C ASN A 44 -4.11 -1.98 4.83
N ALA A 45 -3.08 -1.14 4.76
CA ALA A 45 -2.58 -0.58 3.51
C ALA A 45 -1.07 -0.84 3.39
N VAL A 46 -0.64 -1.15 2.16
CA VAL A 46 0.78 -1.28 1.80
C VAL A 46 1.25 0.05 1.26
N ILE A 47 2.27 0.62 1.87
CA ILE A 47 2.77 1.98 1.58
C ILE A 47 4.23 1.86 1.14
N PRO A 48 4.60 2.38 -0.05
CA PRO A 48 5.98 2.48 -0.45
C PRO A 48 6.79 3.37 0.51
N VAL A 49 8.00 2.92 0.85
CA VAL A 49 8.96 3.64 1.68
C VAL A 49 9.82 4.52 0.78
N ASP A 50 9.21 5.58 0.25
CA ASP A 50 9.80 6.46 -0.77
C ASP A 50 9.72 7.96 -0.42
N GLY A 51 9.30 8.30 0.80
CA GLY A 51 9.16 9.68 1.26
C GLY A 51 7.99 10.44 0.62
N VAL A 52 7.16 9.78 -0.20
CA VAL A 52 6.03 10.44 -0.87
C VAL A 52 4.84 10.55 0.09
N LYS A 53 4.35 11.79 0.25
CA LYS A 53 3.14 12.12 1.02
C LYS A 53 1.89 11.59 0.31
N ARG A 54 1.12 10.74 1.00
CA ARG A 54 -0.09 10.09 0.47
C ARG A 54 -1.32 10.41 1.32
N PRO A 55 -2.45 10.79 0.73
CA PRO A 55 -3.69 11.00 1.48
C PRO A 55 -4.18 9.69 2.13
N VAL A 56 -4.60 9.76 3.39
CA VAL A 56 -5.19 8.60 4.09
C VAL A 56 -6.46 8.12 3.39
N GLN A 57 -7.26 9.04 2.85
CA GLN A 57 -8.46 8.69 2.08
C GLN A 57 -8.16 7.82 0.85
N GLU A 58 -7.06 8.06 0.14
CA GLU A 58 -6.72 7.27 -1.05
C GLU A 58 -6.43 5.82 -0.68
N LEU A 59 -5.74 5.63 0.45
CA LEU A 59 -5.27 4.34 0.92
C LEU A 59 -6.37 3.53 1.64
N TRP A 60 -7.20 4.17 2.46
CA TRP A 60 -8.20 3.50 3.31
C TRP A 60 -9.67 3.84 3.02
N GLY A 61 -9.95 4.80 2.14
CA GLY A 61 -11.30 5.29 1.85
C GLY A 61 -12.26 4.28 1.22
N HIS A 62 -11.75 3.12 0.80
CA HIS A 62 -12.52 2.01 0.24
C HIS A 62 -12.63 0.81 1.19
N THR A 63 -12.21 0.97 2.45
CA THR A 63 -12.19 -0.10 3.46
C THR A 63 -13.35 0.04 4.45
N SER A 64 -13.49 -0.91 5.38
CA SER A 64 -14.49 -0.84 6.46
C SER A 64 -14.30 0.34 7.42
N LEU A 65 -13.15 1.03 7.38
CA LEU A 65 -12.91 2.25 8.15
C LEU A 65 -13.59 3.47 7.54
N ALA A 66 -14.02 3.39 6.28
CA ALA A 66 -14.70 4.46 5.60
C ALA A 66 -16.19 4.49 5.95
N GLN A 67 -16.66 5.61 6.50
CA GLN A 67 -18.07 5.86 6.77
C GLN A 67 -18.46 7.18 6.11
N HIS A 68 -19.52 7.16 5.29
CA HIS A 68 -19.98 8.33 4.53
C HIS A 68 -18.87 9.00 3.69
N GLY A 69 -17.91 8.22 3.20
CA GLY A 69 -16.80 8.72 2.38
C GLY A 69 -15.64 9.34 3.18
N LEU A 70 -15.64 9.24 4.51
CA LEU A 70 -14.56 9.71 5.39
C LEU A 70 -13.94 8.52 6.13
N VAL A 71 -12.63 8.57 6.37
CA VAL A 71 -11.90 7.51 7.10
C VAL A 71 -11.81 7.88 8.57
N PHE A 72 -12.27 6.97 9.44
CA PHE A 72 -12.26 7.17 10.87
C PHE A 72 -11.45 6.08 11.58
N ALA A 73 -10.43 6.47 12.35
CA ALA A 73 -9.58 5.54 13.10
C ALA A 73 -9.23 6.06 14.50
N SER A 74 -8.94 5.15 15.42
CA SER A 74 -8.44 5.42 16.77
C SER A 74 -6.94 5.18 16.89
N SER A 75 -6.39 4.26 16.10
CA SER A 75 -4.98 3.85 16.18
C SER A 75 -4.42 3.40 14.84
N ALA A 76 -3.09 3.36 14.78
CA ALA A 76 -2.32 2.82 13.68
C ALA A 76 -1.27 1.83 14.22
N GLN A 77 -1.01 0.76 13.47
CA GLN A 77 -0.02 -0.26 13.80
C GLN A 77 0.78 -0.68 12.58
N LEU A 78 2.10 -0.83 12.72
CA LEU A 78 2.93 -1.52 11.73
C LEU A 78 2.76 -3.04 11.86
N THR A 79 2.32 -3.68 10.78
CA THR A 79 2.11 -5.14 10.75
C THR A 79 3.21 -5.89 10.01
N VAL A 80 3.99 -5.21 9.18
CA VAL A 80 5.18 -5.73 8.51
C VAL A 80 6.25 -4.64 8.55
N ILE A 81 7.41 -4.97 9.11
CA ILE A 81 8.49 -4.01 9.41
C ILE A 81 9.75 -4.39 8.67
N GLU A 82 10.31 -3.44 7.95
CA GLU A 82 11.73 -3.40 7.59
C GLU A 82 12.42 -2.52 8.65
N GLN A 83 13.56 -2.96 9.22
CA GLN A 83 14.13 -2.39 10.45
C GLN A 83 14.46 -0.90 10.41
N THR A 84 14.47 -0.28 9.23
CA THR A 84 14.87 1.12 9.03
C THR A 84 13.72 1.97 8.49
N THR A 85 12.45 1.63 8.73
CA THR A 85 11.32 2.41 8.21
C THR A 85 10.64 3.23 9.29
N VAL A 86 10.40 4.51 8.98
CA VAL A 86 9.57 5.42 9.78
C VAL A 86 8.36 5.83 8.93
N CYS A 87 7.17 5.72 9.50
CA CYS A 87 5.93 6.18 8.89
C CYS A 87 5.25 7.22 9.76
N THR A 88 5.04 8.43 9.23
CA THR A 88 4.47 9.55 9.98
C THR A 88 3.13 9.97 9.40
N PHE A 89 2.11 9.98 10.25
CA PHE A 89 0.80 10.57 10.01
C PHE A 89 0.82 12.05 10.38
N THR A 90 0.30 12.90 9.50
CA THR A 90 0.15 14.34 9.72
C THR A 90 -1.23 14.81 9.31
N GLU A 91 -1.84 15.68 10.12
CA GLU A 91 -3.06 16.39 9.78
C GLU A 91 -3.07 17.78 10.45
N GLU A 92 -3.37 18.81 9.67
CA GLU A 92 -3.18 20.21 10.09
C GLU A 92 -4.36 20.76 10.91
N LEU A 93 -5.61 20.36 10.62
CA LEU A 93 -6.79 21.00 11.23
C LEU A 93 -6.97 20.63 12.70
N HIS A 94 -6.54 19.44 13.10
CA HIS A 94 -6.65 18.88 14.44
C HIS A 94 -5.27 18.64 15.08
N HIS A 95 -4.20 19.13 14.45
CA HIS A 95 -2.82 19.01 14.94
C HIS A 95 -2.39 17.56 15.23
N LEU A 96 -2.80 16.62 14.37
CA LEU A 96 -2.34 15.24 14.47
C LEU A 96 -0.91 15.14 13.96
N THR A 97 -0.03 14.59 14.79
CA THR A 97 1.29 14.11 14.38
C THR A 97 1.56 12.82 15.13
N ALA A 98 1.71 11.72 14.41
CA ALA A 98 1.96 10.40 15.00
C ALA A 98 2.91 9.61 14.12
N SER A 99 3.93 8.99 14.71
CA SER A 99 4.97 8.27 13.97
C SER A 99 5.08 6.83 14.44
N LEU A 100 5.25 5.94 13.47
CA LEU A 100 5.48 4.52 13.66
C LEU A 100 6.86 4.16 13.16
N ASN A 101 7.60 3.32 13.89
CA ASN A 101 8.87 2.77 13.43
C ASN A 101 9.07 1.35 13.98
N ALA A 102 10.26 0.77 13.81
CA ALA A 102 10.56 -0.58 14.26
C ALA A 102 10.52 -0.75 15.80
N GLU A 103 10.72 0.32 16.56
CA GLU A 103 10.67 0.35 18.02
C GLU A 103 9.25 0.68 18.52
N ASP A 104 8.64 1.71 17.92
CA ASP A 104 7.29 2.20 18.19
C ASP A 104 6.32 1.73 17.09
N THR A 105 5.93 0.47 17.16
CA THR A 105 5.11 -0.18 16.12
C THR A 105 3.61 0.14 16.23
N TYR A 106 3.20 0.92 17.23
CA TYR A 106 1.80 1.26 17.49
C TYR A 106 1.67 2.70 17.98
N VAL A 107 0.68 3.43 17.45
CA VAL A 107 0.33 4.77 17.92
C VAL A 107 -1.17 4.96 18.06
N THR A 108 -1.57 5.76 19.03
CA THR A 108 -2.95 6.27 19.13
C THR A 108 -3.05 7.53 18.29
N LEU A 109 -4.04 7.58 17.38
CA LEU A 109 -4.33 8.76 16.55
C LEU A 109 -5.28 9.73 17.25
N GLY A 110 -6.12 9.22 18.16
CA GLY A 110 -6.91 10.06 19.06
C GLY A 110 -7.82 9.23 19.95
N LYS A 111 -8.64 9.90 20.77
CA LYS A 111 -9.58 9.27 21.69
C LYS A 111 -10.97 9.90 21.56
N PRO A 112 -12.04 9.14 21.24
CA PRO A 112 -12.04 7.71 20.95
C PRO A 112 -11.68 7.38 19.49
N VAL A 113 -11.95 8.27 18.52
CA VAL A 113 -11.73 8.12 17.08
C VAL A 113 -11.52 9.50 16.48
N VAL A 114 -10.68 9.62 15.45
CA VAL A 114 -10.44 10.86 14.71
C VAL A 114 -10.86 10.73 13.24
N ASP A 115 -11.31 11.83 12.66
CA ASP A 115 -11.50 11.97 11.22
C ASP A 115 -10.13 12.20 10.55
N LEU A 116 -9.80 11.34 9.59
CA LEU A 116 -8.54 11.39 8.84
C LEU A 116 -8.72 11.93 7.42
N CYS A 117 -9.82 12.63 7.11
CA CYS A 117 -10.12 13.17 5.79
C CYS A 117 -8.99 14.02 5.20
N SER A 118 -8.36 14.86 6.01
CA SER A 118 -7.25 15.77 5.66
C SER A 118 -5.87 15.18 5.99
N ALA A 119 -5.83 13.96 6.52
CA ALA A 119 -4.60 13.37 6.99
C ALA A 119 -3.78 12.76 5.84
N TYR A 120 -2.48 12.77 6.03
CA TYR A 120 -1.52 12.15 5.12
C TYR A 120 -0.59 11.23 5.89
N VAL A 121 -0.05 10.24 5.18
CA VAL A 121 1.03 9.39 5.65
C VAL A 121 2.24 9.53 4.73
N VAL A 122 3.42 9.60 5.33
CA VAL A 122 4.72 9.52 4.65
C VAL A 122 5.47 8.35 5.26
N CYS A 123 6.00 7.46 4.44
CA CYS A 123 6.91 6.40 4.90
C CYS A 123 8.26 6.56 4.23
N GLU A 124 9.33 6.53 5.01
CA GLU A 124 10.69 6.76 4.55
C GLU A 124 11.70 5.96 5.38
N CYS A 125 12.92 5.84 4.87
CA CYS A 125 14.01 5.23 5.62
C CYS A 125 14.47 6.15 6.76
N GLU A 126 14.75 5.58 7.93
CA GLU A 126 15.23 6.29 9.11
C GLU A 126 16.57 7.00 8.82
N GLY A 127 16.63 8.31 9.09
CA GLY A 127 17.83 9.13 8.90
C GLY A 127 17.99 9.80 7.54
N MET A 128 16.94 9.86 6.71
CA MET A 128 16.91 10.65 5.47
C MET A 128 16.46 12.10 5.68
#